data_AF-A0A2W6BKW8-F1
#
_entry.id   AF-A0A2W6BKW8-F1
#
_cell.length_a   1.000
_cell.length_b   1.000
_cell.length_c   1.000
_cell.angle_alpha   90.00
_cell.angle_beta   90.00
_cell.angle_gamma   90.00
#
_symmetry.space_group_name_H-M   'P 1'
#
loop_
_entity.id
_entity.type
_entity.pdbx_description
1 polymer ?
#
loop_
_entity_poly.entity_id
_entity_poly.type
_entity_poly.pdbx_seq_one_letter_code
_entity_poly.pdbx_strand_id
1 'polypeptide(L)'
;MKRYHVTTFGCQMNEHDSERIKGMLESLGYAQADAREEADLILFNTCSIRENADNRFTAHLGHAKRLKSERPDRIVGVGGCWAQSVKEEVFARFPFVDVAFGPGQVHKLAEFLTSDSITAQGFFEFEGFTGHLPARREREYQGWVQISVGCNCVCSYCIVPSTRGREVSRPAGELVAEVERLAQDGVREVTLLGQNVNSYGRDLIAADHATFAQLLARIDAIEGIDRIRYTSPHPKDMREDVIRAHSELSSLCEHIHLPLQSGSSSVLKRMRRTYTRERYLDRVALIREHVPDCALSTDIIAGFPGESEEDFEQTLELAEQVGYDGAFTFAYSPRRGTEAATLADQVPHSVKVARLERLVEVIQRRARERAERFVGRTLEVLVEGPSRTDPSRLRGRSRHNKVVNFTGLGAPGELVQVEITGATSQTLTGHESMLMRAGT
;
A
#
# COMPACT_ATOMS: atom_id res chain seq x y z
N MET A 1 -19.86 -20.32 19.31
CA MET A 1 -19.41 -19.70 18.04
C MET A 1 -17.93 -19.39 18.19
N LYS A 2 -17.08 -19.86 17.28
CA LYS A 2 -15.62 -19.63 17.37
C LYS A 2 -15.31 -18.16 17.04
N ARG A 3 -14.30 -17.61 17.71
CA ARG A 3 -13.87 -16.21 17.51
C ARG A 3 -12.49 -16.11 16.88
N TYR A 4 -12.28 -15.15 15.98
CA TYR A 4 -10.99 -14.85 15.37
C TYR A 4 -10.49 -13.46 15.75
N HIS A 5 -9.17 -13.27 15.76
CA HIS A 5 -8.55 -11.95 15.84
C HIS A 5 -7.39 -11.86 14.83
N VAL A 6 -7.53 -10.97 13.85
CA VAL A 6 -6.50 -10.71 12.82
C VAL A 6 -5.73 -9.44 13.19
N THR A 7 -4.41 -9.54 13.30
CA THR A 7 -3.52 -8.39 13.40
C THR A 7 -2.77 -8.23 12.08
N THR A 8 -3.01 -7.12 11.37
CA THR A 8 -2.29 -6.79 10.12
C THR A 8 -0.99 -6.07 10.43
N PHE A 9 0.08 -6.45 9.74
CA PHE A 9 1.33 -5.71 9.66
C PHE A 9 1.71 -5.51 8.21
N GLY A 10 1.98 -4.27 7.81
CA GLY A 10 2.65 -4.00 6.53
C GLY A 10 2.05 -2.91 5.69
N CYS A 11 1.69 -3.28 4.46
CA CYS A 11 1.25 -2.40 3.39
C CYS A 11 -0.23 -2.58 3.06
N GLN A 12 -0.71 -1.78 2.11
CA GLN A 12 -2.10 -1.80 1.62
C GLN A 12 -2.51 -3.18 1.08
N MET A 13 -1.58 -3.94 0.50
CA MET A 13 -1.86 -5.31 0.07
C MET A 13 -2.13 -6.24 1.28
N ASN A 14 -1.44 -6.03 2.41
CA ASN A 14 -1.76 -6.78 3.62
C ASN A 14 -3.11 -6.35 4.23
N GLU A 15 -3.50 -5.08 4.13
CA GLU A 15 -4.86 -4.67 4.56
C GLU A 15 -5.94 -5.33 3.68
N HIS A 16 -5.76 -5.31 2.35
CA HIS A 16 -6.62 -6.06 1.43
C HIS A 16 -6.67 -7.55 1.79
N ASP A 17 -5.51 -8.21 1.92
CA ASP A 17 -5.45 -9.64 2.25
C ASP A 17 -6.13 -9.91 3.61
N SER A 18 -6.04 -9.00 4.57
CA SER A 18 -6.73 -9.10 5.87
C SER A 18 -8.25 -8.94 5.75
N GLU A 19 -8.77 -8.06 4.89
CA GLU A 19 -10.22 -7.99 4.62
C GLU A 19 -10.75 -9.29 4.01
N ARG A 20 -9.98 -9.90 3.11
CA ARG A 20 -10.29 -11.21 2.50
C ARG A 20 -10.23 -12.35 3.51
N ILE A 21 -9.22 -12.36 4.38
CA ILE A 21 -9.13 -13.33 5.50
C ILE A 21 -10.37 -13.20 6.40
N LYS A 22 -10.75 -11.98 6.80
CA LYS A 22 -11.92 -11.74 7.65
C LYS A 22 -13.20 -12.24 7.00
N GLY A 23 -13.47 -11.84 5.75
CA GLY A 23 -14.68 -12.24 5.03
C GLY A 23 -14.77 -13.76 4.83
N MET A 24 -13.65 -14.43 4.54
CA MET A 24 -13.58 -15.89 4.46
C MET A 24 -13.84 -16.57 5.82
N LEU A 25 -13.34 -16.02 6.93
CA LEU A 25 -13.60 -16.59 8.26
C LEU A 25 -15.07 -16.44 8.68
N GLU A 26 -15.69 -15.31 8.33
CA GLU A 26 -17.11 -15.07 8.59
C GLU A 26 -18.02 -16.00 7.78
N SER A 27 -17.67 -16.31 6.52
CA SER A 27 -18.41 -17.32 5.75
C SER A 27 -18.27 -18.74 6.31
N LEU A 28 -17.22 -19.02 7.08
CA LEU A 28 -17.04 -20.25 7.86
C LEU A 28 -17.72 -20.21 9.24
N GLY A 29 -18.44 -19.14 9.58
CA GLY A 29 -19.19 -19.01 10.83
C GLY A 29 -18.37 -18.54 12.04
N TYR A 30 -17.17 -17.98 11.84
CA TYR A 30 -16.44 -17.32 12.92
C TYR A 30 -16.93 -15.88 13.12
N ALA A 31 -16.81 -15.35 14.35
CA ALA A 31 -16.94 -13.91 14.63
C ALA A 31 -15.59 -13.26 14.92
N GLN A 32 -15.48 -11.98 14.62
CA GLN A 32 -14.36 -11.18 15.11
C GLN A 32 -14.42 -10.99 16.63
N ALA A 33 -13.27 -11.14 17.28
CA ALA A 33 -13.05 -10.73 18.66
C ALA A 33 -12.37 -9.34 18.71
N ASP A 34 -12.84 -8.50 19.64
CA ASP A 34 -12.26 -7.18 19.90
C ASP A 34 -10.84 -7.30 20.45
N ALA A 35 -10.63 -8.27 21.34
CA ALA A 35 -9.35 -8.57 21.97
C ALA A 35 -8.80 -9.93 21.54
N ARG A 36 -7.47 -10.05 21.50
CA ARG A 36 -6.78 -11.30 21.10
C ARG A 36 -7.02 -12.42 22.11
N GLU A 37 -7.19 -12.06 23.37
CA GLU A 37 -7.44 -12.90 24.53
C GLU A 37 -8.75 -13.69 24.40
N GLU A 38 -9.72 -13.13 23.67
CA GLU A 38 -11.04 -13.73 23.45
C GLU A 38 -11.10 -14.63 22.22
N ALA A 39 -10.09 -14.57 21.35
CA ALA A 39 -10.05 -15.32 20.11
C ALA A 39 -9.66 -16.79 20.32
N ASP A 40 -10.32 -17.67 19.59
CA ASP A 40 -9.97 -19.08 19.42
C ASP A 40 -9.00 -19.26 18.24
N LEU A 41 -9.00 -18.31 17.30
CA LEU A 41 -8.06 -18.22 16.17
C LEU A 41 -7.33 -16.88 16.19
N ILE A 42 -6.03 -16.89 16.44
CA ILE A 42 -5.17 -15.71 16.36
C ILE A 42 -4.42 -15.73 15.04
N LEU A 43 -4.60 -14.71 14.21
CA LEU A 43 -3.95 -14.59 12.92
C LEU A 43 -3.08 -13.34 12.85
N PHE A 44 -1.90 -13.52 12.28
CA PHE A 44 -0.99 -12.43 11.95
C PHE A 44 -0.80 -12.39 10.44
N ASN A 45 -1.25 -11.33 9.77
CA ASN A 45 -0.97 -11.10 8.36
C ASN A 45 0.24 -10.17 8.25
N THR A 46 1.34 -10.67 7.70
CA THR A 46 2.67 -10.08 7.89
C THR A 46 3.31 -9.59 6.59
N CYS A 47 4.21 -8.62 6.73
CA CYS A 47 5.00 -8.05 5.64
C CYS A 47 6.50 -8.28 5.88
N SER A 48 7.27 -8.50 4.81
CA SER A 48 8.71 -8.76 4.86
C SER A 48 9.58 -7.51 4.60
N ILE A 49 8.96 -6.35 4.36
CA ILE A 49 9.65 -5.19 3.79
C ILE A 49 10.20 -4.22 4.86
N ARG A 50 9.76 -4.32 6.14
CA ARG A 50 10.15 -3.38 7.21
C ARG A 50 10.85 -4.09 8.38
N GLU A 51 12.08 -3.67 8.73
CA GLU A 51 12.90 -4.32 9.77
C GLU A 51 12.30 -4.19 11.16
N ASN A 52 11.76 -3.01 11.48
CA ASN A 52 11.01 -2.77 12.73
C ASN A 52 9.69 -3.56 12.79
N ALA A 53 9.24 -4.19 11.71
CA ALA A 53 8.10 -5.10 11.76
C ALA A 53 8.50 -6.45 12.37
N ASP A 54 9.73 -6.93 12.17
CA ASP A 54 10.17 -8.26 12.62
C ASP A 54 10.27 -8.36 14.15
N ASN A 55 10.84 -7.34 14.80
CA ASN A 55 10.94 -7.28 16.28
C ASN A 55 9.57 -7.13 16.94
N ARG A 56 8.72 -6.25 16.40
CA ARG A 56 7.34 -6.06 16.90
C ARG A 56 6.52 -7.33 16.68
N PHE A 57 6.61 -7.95 15.53
CA PHE A 57 5.94 -9.20 15.22
C PHE A 57 6.34 -10.32 16.18
N THR A 58 7.64 -10.43 16.49
CA THR A 58 8.14 -11.43 17.45
C THR A 58 7.53 -11.22 18.85
N ALA A 59 7.39 -9.98 19.31
CA ALA A 59 6.72 -9.68 20.57
C ALA A 59 5.23 -10.08 20.56
N HIS A 60 4.53 -9.82 19.45
CA HIS A 60 3.12 -10.24 19.26
C HIS A 60 2.96 -11.77 19.23
N LEU A 61 3.91 -12.49 18.61
CA LEU A 61 3.98 -13.94 18.64
C LEU A 61 4.23 -14.48 20.04
N GLY A 62 5.11 -13.83 20.83
CA GLY A 62 5.33 -14.17 22.23
C GLY A 62 4.05 -14.06 23.06
N HIS A 63 3.23 -13.04 22.80
CA HIS A 63 1.93 -12.90 23.44
C HIS A 63 0.96 -14.03 23.01
N ALA A 64 0.89 -14.36 21.72
CA ALA A 64 0.07 -15.47 21.23
C ALA A 64 0.48 -16.83 21.82
N LYS A 65 1.79 -17.06 22.02
CA LYS A 65 2.32 -18.24 22.70
C LYS A 65 1.77 -18.36 24.13
N ARG A 66 1.81 -17.28 24.90
CA ARG A 66 1.25 -17.25 26.26
C ARG A 66 -0.24 -17.62 26.24
N LEU A 67 -1.02 -16.97 25.39
CA LEU A 67 -2.44 -17.25 25.26
C LEU A 67 -2.70 -18.71 24.87
N LYS A 68 -1.97 -19.27 23.91
CA LYS A 68 -2.12 -20.68 23.55
C LYS A 68 -1.73 -21.64 24.67
N SER A 69 -0.75 -21.29 25.51
CA SER A 69 -0.42 -22.11 26.69
C SER A 69 -1.54 -22.13 27.74
N GLU A 70 -2.37 -21.09 27.81
CA GLU A 70 -3.54 -21.02 28.70
C GLU A 70 -4.74 -21.79 28.12
N ARG A 71 -4.89 -21.83 26.79
CA ARG A 71 -5.93 -22.56 26.05
C ARG A 71 -5.32 -23.32 24.87
N PRO A 72 -4.91 -24.60 25.05
CA PRO A 72 -4.18 -25.36 24.03
C PRO A 72 -4.94 -25.62 22.73
N ASP A 73 -6.27 -25.55 22.76
CA ASP A 73 -7.19 -25.66 21.62
C ASP A 73 -7.17 -24.42 20.70
N ARG A 74 -6.53 -23.33 21.14
CA ARG A 74 -6.37 -22.11 20.35
C ARG A 74 -5.42 -22.31 19.18
N ILE A 75 -5.85 -21.84 18.01
CA ILE A 75 -5.09 -21.88 16.77
C ILE A 75 -4.32 -20.56 16.60
N VAL A 76 -3.04 -20.66 16.25
CA VAL A 76 -2.18 -19.52 15.91
C VAL A 76 -1.70 -19.67 14.48
N GLY A 77 -2.05 -18.71 13.63
CA GLY A 77 -1.64 -18.70 12.22
C GLY A 77 -0.83 -17.47 11.82
N VAL A 78 0.09 -17.65 10.88
CA VAL A 78 0.95 -16.58 10.34
C VAL A 78 0.89 -16.58 8.82
N GLY A 79 0.26 -15.54 8.26
CA GLY A 79 0.12 -15.33 6.82
C GLY A 79 1.04 -14.23 6.29
N GLY A 80 1.21 -14.17 4.96
CA GLY A 80 1.77 -13.02 4.25
C GLY A 80 3.23 -13.17 3.81
N CYS A 81 3.86 -12.07 3.39
CA CYS A 81 5.16 -12.11 2.72
C CYS A 81 6.29 -12.58 3.63
N TRP A 82 6.22 -12.30 4.93
CA TRP A 82 7.24 -12.76 5.87
C TRP A 82 7.18 -14.28 6.02
N ALA A 83 5.98 -14.85 6.23
CA ALA A 83 5.77 -16.29 6.28
C ALA A 83 6.29 -16.96 5.00
N GLN A 84 5.99 -16.40 3.84
CA GLN A 84 6.50 -16.88 2.55
C GLN A 84 8.03 -16.85 2.44
N SER A 85 8.68 -15.86 3.07
CA SER A 85 10.15 -15.71 2.99
C SER A 85 10.91 -16.70 3.87
N VAL A 86 10.33 -17.10 5.01
CA VAL A 86 10.95 -18.03 5.97
C VAL A 86 10.45 -19.47 5.78
N LYS A 87 9.29 -19.64 5.15
CA LYS A 87 8.64 -20.93 4.88
C LYS A 87 8.59 -21.82 6.13
N GLU A 88 9.05 -23.07 6.02
CA GLU A 88 9.00 -24.08 7.08
C GLU A 88 9.83 -23.70 8.32
N GLU A 89 10.79 -22.79 8.20
CA GLU A 89 11.58 -22.31 9.34
C GLU A 89 10.71 -21.62 10.41
N VAL A 90 9.50 -21.16 10.05
CA VAL A 90 8.55 -20.59 11.01
C VAL A 90 8.21 -21.58 12.12
N PHE A 91 8.02 -22.86 11.79
CA PHE A 91 7.64 -23.89 12.75
C PHE A 91 8.83 -24.31 13.63
N ALA A 92 10.04 -24.34 13.07
CA ALA A 92 11.25 -24.59 13.85
C ALA A 92 11.51 -23.47 14.88
N ARG A 93 11.29 -22.21 14.47
CA ARG A 93 11.50 -21.04 15.35
C ARG A 93 10.35 -20.79 16.31
N PHE A 94 9.13 -21.10 15.89
CA PHE A 94 7.90 -20.86 16.65
C PHE A 94 7.01 -22.13 16.63
N PRO A 95 7.36 -23.19 17.40
CA PRO A 95 6.66 -24.48 17.36
C PRO A 95 5.18 -24.44 17.79
N PHE A 96 4.72 -23.33 18.34
CA PHE A 96 3.32 -23.12 18.74
C PHE A 96 2.45 -22.58 17.60
N VAL A 97 3.03 -22.24 16.44
CA VAL A 97 2.28 -21.83 15.23
C VAL A 97 1.71 -23.08 14.56
N ASP A 98 0.41 -23.09 14.31
CA ASP A 98 -0.31 -24.23 13.72
C ASP A 98 -0.36 -24.14 12.19
N VAL A 99 -0.45 -22.93 11.65
CA VAL A 99 -0.59 -22.74 10.21
C VAL A 99 0.21 -21.56 9.74
N ALA A 100 0.92 -21.72 8.63
CA ALA A 100 1.61 -20.62 7.97
C ALA A 100 1.31 -20.64 6.47
N PHE A 101 1.07 -19.46 5.88
CA PHE A 101 0.68 -19.38 4.47
C PHE A 101 1.23 -18.14 3.77
N GLY A 102 1.54 -18.29 2.49
CA GLY A 102 1.95 -17.19 1.62
C GLY A 102 0.78 -16.27 1.24
N PRO A 103 1.07 -15.08 0.66
CA PRO A 103 0.03 -14.10 0.33
C PRO A 103 -1.10 -14.60 -0.59
N GLY A 104 -0.83 -15.52 -1.54
CA GLY A 104 -1.85 -16.07 -2.45
C GLY A 104 -2.66 -17.24 -1.86
N GLN A 105 -2.23 -17.77 -0.71
CA GLN A 105 -2.69 -19.06 -0.18
C GLN A 105 -3.72 -18.90 0.95
N VAL A 106 -4.44 -17.78 1.00
CA VAL A 106 -5.44 -17.52 2.06
C VAL A 106 -6.52 -18.62 2.10
N HIS A 107 -6.93 -19.17 0.95
CA HIS A 107 -7.89 -20.27 0.88
C HIS A 107 -7.41 -21.54 1.60
N LYS A 108 -6.10 -21.77 1.69
CA LYS A 108 -5.53 -22.91 2.44
C LYS A 108 -5.75 -22.82 3.94
N LEU A 109 -5.90 -21.61 4.48
CA LEU A 109 -6.33 -21.44 5.87
C LEU A 109 -7.74 -22.00 6.08
N ALA A 110 -8.67 -21.81 5.13
CA ALA A 110 -10.00 -22.41 5.23
C ALA A 110 -9.92 -23.95 5.19
N GLU A 111 -9.17 -24.50 4.24
CA GLU A 111 -8.95 -25.96 4.15
C GLU A 111 -8.40 -26.52 5.46
N PHE A 112 -7.38 -25.88 6.03
CA PHE A 112 -6.79 -26.24 7.32
C PHE A 112 -7.82 -26.26 8.46
N LEU A 113 -8.62 -25.18 8.59
CA LEU A 113 -9.61 -25.03 9.66
C LEU A 113 -10.76 -26.04 9.56
N THR A 114 -11.03 -26.56 8.37
CA THR A 114 -12.07 -27.59 8.12
C THR A 114 -11.55 -29.03 8.18
N SER A 115 -10.23 -29.22 8.34
CA SER A 115 -9.62 -30.56 8.35
C SER A 115 -9.73 -31.24 9.72
N ASP A 116 -9.84 -32.58 9.72
CA ASP A 116 -9.94 -33.40 10.94
C ASP A 116 -8.60 -33.58 11.68
N SER A 117 -7.48 -33.13 11.11
CA SER A 117 -6.13 -33.29 11.65
C SER A 117 -5.44 -31.95 11.84
N ILE A 118 -5.32 -31.51 13.10
CA ILE A 118 -4.63 -30.27 13.48
C ILE A 118 -3.13 -30.54 13.69
N THR A 119 -2.46 -31.04 12.66
CA THR A 119 -0.99 -31.03 12.59
C THR A 119 -0.52 -29.70 12.01
N ALA A 120 0.66 -29.22 12.40
CA ALA A 120 1.16 -27.95 11.86
C ALA A 120 1.36 -28.03 10.34
N GLN A 121 0.85 -27.05 9.58
CA GLN A 121 0.85 -27.05 8.11
C GLN A 121 1.34 -25.73 7.50
N GLY A 122 2.16 -25.82 6.46
CA GLY A 122 2.71 -24.69 5.72
C GLY A 122 2.26 -24.69 4.25
N PHE A 123 1.86 -23.53 3.73
CA PHE A 123 1.40 -23.35 2.34
C PHE A 123 2.15 -22.21 1.66
N PHE A 124 3.13 -22.51 0.80
CA PHE A 124 4.07 -21.52 0.27
C PHE A 124 4.16 -21.50 -1.26
N GLU A 125 3.11 -21.93 -1.95
CA GLU A 125 3.04 -21.91 -3.40
C GLU A 125 2.58 -20.54 -3.93
N PHE A 126 3.02 -20.21 -5.15
CA PHE A 126 2.57 -19.00 -5.85
C PHE A 126 1.32 -19.32 -6.68
N GLU A 127 0.17 -19.40 -6.01
CA GLU A 127 -1.10 -19.63 -6.69
C GLU A 127 -2.18 -18.68 -6.17
N GLY A 128 -3.07 -18.30 -7.09
CA GLY A 128 -4.33 -17.63 -6.80
C GLY A 128 -4.25 -16.11 -6.61
N PHE A 129 -5.43 -15.49 -6.69
CA PHE A 129 -5.65 -14.11 -6.28
C PHE A 129 -6.56 -14.12 -5.06
N THR A 130 -6.14 -13.43 -4.01
CA THR A 130 -6.99 -13.24 -2.81
C THR A 130 -8.21 -12.38 -3.12
N GLY A 131 -8.17 -11.61 -4.22
CA GLY A 131 -9.28 -10.80 -4.72
C GLY A 131 -10.59 -11.55 -5.00
N HIS A 132 -10.56 -12.88 -5.22
CA HIS A 132 -11.79 -13.65 -5.44
C HIS A 132 -12.52 -14.07 -4.16
N LEU A 133 -11.87 -13.93 -2.99
CA LEU A 133 -12.46 -14.33 -1.71
C LEU A 133 -13.48 -13.30 -1.22
N PRO A 134 -14.47 -13.68 -0.37
CA PRO A 134 -15.35 -12.70 0.26
C PRO A 134 -14.53 -11.70 1.09
N ALA A 135 -14.92 -10.43 1.07
CA ALA A 135 -14.24 -9.37 1.80
C ALA A 135 -15.12 -8.80 2.92
N ARG A 136 -14.55 -8.60 4.10
CA ARG A 136 -15.12 -7.73 5.12
C ARG A 136 -14.39 -6.38 5.09
N ARG A 137 -14.97 -5.41 4.37
CA ARG A 137 -14.40 -4.06 4.20
C ARG A 137 -14.31 -3.32 5.53
N GLU A 138 -13.21 -2.62 5.78
CA GLU A 138 -13.11 -1.74 6.95
C GLU A 138 -13.97 -0.48 6.78
N ARG A 139 -14.13 -0.02 5.53
CA ARG A 139 -14.94 1.14 5.16
C ARG A 139 -15.81 0.77 3.98
N GLU A 140 -17.12 0.86 4.15
CA GLU A 140 -18.08 0.37 3.15
C GLU A 140 -18.01 1.13 1.82
N TYR A 141 -17.61 2.42 1.86
CA TYR A 141 -17.49 3.30 0.69
C TYR A 141 -16.11 3.25 -0.01
N GLN A 142 -15.15 2.44 0.47
CA GLN A 142 -13.83 2.24 -0.15
C GLN A 142 -13.62 0.78 -0.54
N GLY A 143 -13.06 0.54 -1.72
CA GLY A 143 -12.79 -0.80 -2.24
C GLY A 143 -11.34 -1.00 -2.66
N TRP A 144 -10.75 -2.14 -2.29
CA TRP A 144 -9.47 -2.59 -2.79
C TRP A 144 -9.66 -3.53 -3.98
N VAL A 145 -9.01 -3.24 -5.10
CA VAL A 145 -9.10 -4.07 -6.31
C VAL A 145 -7.71 -4.56 -6.66
N GLN A 146 -7.42 -5.83 -6.37
CA GLN A 146 -6.16 -6.47 -6.73
C GLN A 146 -6.14 -6.74 -8.23
N ILE A 147 -5.46 -5.91 -9.02
CA ILE A 147 -5.43 -6.03 -10.50
C ILE A 147 -4.32 -6.97 -10.97
N SER A 148 -3.27 -7.14 -10.17
CA SER A 148 -2.15 -8.03 -10.46
C SER A 148 -1.46 -8.51 -9.19
N VAL A 149 -0.68 -9.59 -9.31
CA VAL A 149 0.19 -10.12 -8.26
C VAL A 149 1.59 -10.33 -8.82
N GLY A 150 2.60 -10.24 -7.95
CA GLY A 150 3.99 -10.52 -8.32
C GLY A 150 4.63 -9.39 -9.13
N CYS A 151 5.91 -9.54 -9.43
CA CYS A 151 6.66 -8.49 -10.14
C CYS A 151 7.83 -9.08 -10.92
N ASN A 152 7.97 -8.67 -12.18
CA ASN A 152 9.08 -9.10 -13.04
C ASN A 152 10.31 -8.18 -12.97
N CYS A 153 10.31 -7.18 -12.09
CA CYS A 153 11.48 -6.32 -11.88
C CYS A 153 12.54 -7.04 -11.05
N VAL A 154 13.81 -6.84 -11.42
CA VAL A 154 14.97 -7.49 -10.79
C VAL A 154 15.76 -6.53 -9.91
N CYS A 155 15.07 -5.69 -9.12
CA CYS A 155 15.72 -4.72 -8.23
C CYS A 155 16.56 -5.45 -7.17
N SER A 156 17.82 -5.07 -7.02
CA SER A 156 18.81 -5.83 -6.22
C SER A 156 18.47 -5.91 -4.71
N TYR A 157 17.64 -5.02 -4.20
CA TYR A 157 17.18 -4.97 -2.81
C TYR A 157 15.76 -5.52 -2.57
N CYS A 158 15.03 -5.86 -3.63
CA CYS A 158 13.59 -6.16 -3.52
C CYS A 158 13.35 -7.66 -3.31
N ILE A 159 12.62 -8.00 -2.24
CA ILE A 159 12.25 -9.39 -1.92
C ILE A 159 10.94 -9.85 -2.58
N VAL A 160 10.24 -8.94 -3.27
CA VAL A 160 8.92 -9.22 -3.84
C VAL A 160 8.92 -10.41 -4.80
N PRO A 161 9.85 -10.54 -5.77
CA PRO A 161 9.82 -11.66 -6.71
C PRO A 161 9.91 -13.04 -6.04
N SER A 162 10.63 -13.15 -4.91
CA SER A 162 10.75 -14.40 -4.16
C SER A 162 9.64 -14.62 -3.12
N THR A 163 8.77 -13.64 -2.89
CA THR A 163 7.67 -13.72 -1.90
C THR A 163 6.27 -13.56 -2.51
N ARG A 164 6.17 -13.11 -3.76
CA ARG A 164 4.89 -12.99 -4.49
C ARG A 164 4.96 -13.53 -5.92
N GLY A 165 6.10 -14.11 -6.32
CA GLY A 165 6.25 -14.74 -7.63
C GLY A 165 6.38 -13.74 -8.79
N ARG A 166 6.24 -14.29 -10.00
CA ARG A 166 6.23 -13.51 -11.25
C ARG A 166 4.94 -12.72 -11.38
N GLU A 167 5.01 -11.68 -12.19
CA GLU A 167 3.85 -10.85 -12.48
C GLU A 167 2.77 -11.65 -13.21
N VAL A 168 1.55 -11.60 -12.68
CA VAL A 168 0.33 -12.14 -13.28
C VAL A 168 -0.78 -11.10 -13.13
N SER A 169 -1.35 -10.66 -14.24
CA SER A 169 -2.48 -9.72 -14.32
C SER A 169 -3.81 -10.48 -14.38
N ARG A 170 -4.84 -9.92 -13.76
CA ARG A 170 -6.23 -10.39 -13.96
C ARG A 170 -6.79 -9.84 -15.28
N PRO A 171 -7.69 -10.55 -15.98
CA PRO A 171 -8.35 -10.03 -17.17
C PRO A 171 -9.17 -8.77 -16.88
N ALA A 172 -9.15 -7.80 -17.79
CA ALA A 172 -9.81 -6.51 -17.57
C ALA A 172 -11.34 -6.63 -17.40
N GLY A 173 -11.99 -7.55 -18.11
CA GLY A 173 -13.44 -7.77 -17.99
C GLY A 173 -13.84 -8.25 -16.60
N GLU A 174 -13.01 -9.08 -15.98
CA GLU A 174 -13.24 -9.55 -14.60
C GLU A 174 -13.13 -8.40 -13.59
N LEU A 175 -12.13 -7.53 -13.78
CA LEU A 175 -11.89 -6.36 -12.93
C LEU A 175 -13.01 -5.33 -13.05
N VAL A 176 -13.49 -5.07 -14.27
CA VAL A 176 -14.63 -4.18 -14.51
C VAL A 176 -15.88 -4.71 -13.80
N ALA A 177 -16.18 -6.00 -13.97
CA ALA A 177 -17.32 -6.62 -13.29
C ALA A 177 -17.19 -6.60 -11.76
N GLU A 178 -15.98 -6.74 -11.21
CA GLU A 178 -15.73 -6.57 -9.77
C GLU A 178 -16.04 -5.14 -9.32
N VAL A 179 -15.57 -4.13 -10.06
CA VAL A 179 -15.82 -2.73 -9.70
C VAL A 179 -17.29 -2.35 -9.86
N GLU A 180 -18.00 -2.86 -10.86
CA GLU A 180 -19.45 -2.67 -11.00
C GLU A 180 -20.21 -3.19 -9.79
N ARG A 181 -19.84 -4.38 -9.27
CA ARG A 181 -20.43 -4.91 -8.03
C ARG A 181 -20.09 -4.03 -6.82
N LEU A 182 -18.86 -3.54 -6.72
CA LEU A 182 -18.47 -2.64 -5.64
C LEU A 182 -19.29 -1.33 -5.69
N ALA A 183 -19.52 -0.77 -6.88
CA ALA A 183 -20.35 0.41 -7.06
C ALA A 183 -21.81 0.15 -6.62
N GLN A 184 -22.37 -1.01 -6.98
CA GLN A 184 -23.70 -1.44 -6.53
C GLN A 184 -23.80 -1.60 -4.99
N ASP A 185 -22.70 -1.99 -4.34
CA ASP A 185 -22.57 -2.07 -2.88
C ASP A 185 -22.39 -0.69 -2.20
N GLY A 186 -22.36 0.41 -2.97
CA GLY A 186 -22.16 1.77 -2.46
C GLY A 186 -20.69 2.19 -2.28
N VAL A 187 -19.73 1.45 -2.87
CA VAL A 187 -18.33 1.88 -2.92
C VAL A 187 -18.20 3.06 -3.88
N ARG A 188 -17.54 4.11 -3.41
CA ARG A 188 -17.32 5.36 -4.16
C ARG A 188 -15.87 5.56 -4.57
N GLU A 189 -14.93 5.04 -3.78
CA GLU A 189 -13.50 5.12 -4.09
C GLU A 189 -12.88 3.73 -4.22
N VAL A 190 -12.28 3.42 -5.36
CA VAL A 190 -11.53 2.19 -5.59
C VAL A 190 -10.03 2.46 -5.65
N THR A 191 -9.25 1.60 -5.00
CA THR A 191 -7.78 1.62 -5.11
C THR A 191 -7.28 0.35 -5.78
N LEU A 192 -6.63 0.52 -6.93
CA LEU A 192 -6.02 -0.56 -7.70
C LEU A 192 -4.69 -0.97 -7.05
N LEU A 193 -4.57 -2.26 -6.77
CA LEU A 193 -3.44 -2.86 -6.07
C LEU A 193 -2.66 -3.83 -6.97
N GLY A 194 -1.35 -3.75 -6.87
CA GLY A 194 -0.39 -4.62 -7.53
C GLY A 194 1.03 -4.29 -7.04
N GLN A 195 2.01 -5.13 -7.35
CA GLN A 195 3.41 -4.84 -6.98
C GLN A 195 4.11 -3.92 -8.00
N ASN A 196 3.60 -3.87 -9.22
CA ASN A 196 3.93 -2.91 -10.26
C ASN A 196 2.64 -2.60 -11.06
N VAL A 197 1.80 -1.70 -10.57
CA VAL A 197 0.43 -1.54 -11.13
C VAL A 197 0.42 -1.06 -12.57
N ASN A 198 1.36 -0.21 -12.96
CA ASN A 198 1.41 0.38 -14.30
C ASN A 198 2.15 -0.49 -15.34
N SER A 199 2.58 -1.70 -14.98
CA SER A 199 2.94 -2.74 -15.96
C SER A 199 1.79 -3.67 -16.32
N TYR A 200 0.62 -3.50 -15.71
CA TYR A 200 -0.59 -4.30 -15.94
C TYR A 200 -0.86 -4.54 -17.44
N GLY A 201 -1.28 -5.78 -17.73
CA GLY A 201 -1.76 -6.20 -19.04
C GLY A 201 -0.68 -6.63 -20.03
N ARG A 202 0.61 -6.53 -19.67
CA ARG A 202 1.73 -6.97 -20.54
C ARG A 202 1.85 -8.48 -20.69
N ASP A 203 1.34 -9.22 -19.71
CA ASP A 203 1.32 -10.68 -19.67
C ASP A 203 -0.01 -11.27 -20.18
N LEU A 204 -1.02 -10.43 -20.44
CA LEU A 204 -2.30 -10.86 -20.98
C LEU A 204 -2.22 -11.15 -22.49
N ILE A 205 -2.94 -12.19 -22.92
CA ILE A 205 -3.08 -12.54 -24.34
C ILE A 205 -3.94 -11.51 -25.08
N ALA A 206 -3.84 -11.48 -26.42
CA ALA A 206 -4.46 -10.44 -27.25
C ALA A 206 -5.98 -10.27 -27.03
N ALA A 207 -6.72 -11.35 -26.77
CA ALA A 207 -8.17 -11.29 -26.56
C ALA A 207 -8.56 -10.54 -25.27
N ASP A 208 -7.73 -10.63 -24.22
CA ASP A 208 -7.96 -10.02 -22.91
C ASP A 208 -7.09 -8.76 -22.70
N HIS A 209 -6.30 -8.37 -23.70
CA HIS A 209 -5.31 -7.32 -23.56
C HIS A 209 -5.97 -5.96 -23.29
N ALA A 210 -5.51 -5.31 -22.23
CA ALA A 210 -5.77 -3.92 -21.95
C ALA A 210 -4.53 -3.31 -21.32
N THR A 211 -4.13 -2.11 -21.76
CA THR A 211 -3.10 -1.35 -21.06
C THR A 211 -3.62 -0.85 -19.72
N PHE A 212 -2.72 -0.44 -18.82
CA PHE A 212 -3.13 0.17 -17.55
C PHE A 212 -4.01 1.42 -17.75
N ALA A 213 -3.68 2.29 -18.73
CA ALA A 213 -4.50 3.45 -19.06
C ALA A 213 -5.89 3.06 -19.58
N GLN A 214 -6.00 1.99 -20.39
CA GLN A 214 -7.30 1.47 -20.84
C GLN A 214 -8.12 0.89 -19.70
N LEU A 215 -7.49 0.20 -18.73
CA LEU A 215 -8.17 -0.27 -17.53
C LEU A 215 -8.71 0.90 -16.71
N LEU A 216 -7.91 1.94 -16.49
CA LEU A 216 -8.35 3.16 -15.79
C LEU A 216 -9.58 3.79 -16.48
N ALA A 217 -9.55 3.93 -17.80
CA ALA A 217 -10.68 4.48 -18.56
C ALA A 217 -11.95 3.61 -18.49
N ARG A 218 -11.81 2.28 -18.47
CA ARG A 218 -12.97 1.37 -18.31
C ARG A 218 -13.58 1.48 -16.91
N ILE A 219 -12.76 1.67 -15.88
CA ILE A 219 -13.23 1.84 -14.50
C ILE A 219 -13.86 3.21 -14.29
N ASP A 220 -13.31 4.26 -14.90
CA ASP A 220 -13.86 5.62 -14.88
C ASP A 220 -15.27 5.70 -15.48
N ALA A 221 -15.57 4.87 -16.47
CA ALA A 221 -16.88 4.78 -17.09
C ALA A 221 -17.97 4.11 -16.22
N ILE A 222 -17.62 3.55 -15.04
CA ILE A 222 -18.56 2.86 -14.15
C ILE A 222 -19.29 3.89 -13.29
N GLU A 223 -20.61 3.97 -13.46
CA GLU A 223 -21.47 4.81 -12.63
C GLU A 223 -21.38 4.42 -11.15
N GLY A 224 -21.28 5.41 -10.28
CA GLY A 224 -21.13 5.23 -8.82
C GLY A 224 -19.69 5.26 -8.31
N ILE A 225 -18.68 5.19 -9.19
CA ILE A 225 -17.27 5.36 -8.81
C ILE A 225 -16.85 6.82 -8.99
N ASP A 226 -16.76 7.55 -7.88
CA ASP A 226 -16.28 8.94 -7.89
C ASP A 226 -14.76 9.07 -7.90
N ARG A 227 -14.04 8.05 -7.39
CA ARG A 227 -12.58 8.13 -7.20
C ARG A 227 -11.86 6.83 -7.53
N ILE A 228 -10.80 6.95 -8.32
CA ILE A 228 -9.86 5.90 -8.66
C ILE A 228 -8.49 6.31 -8.14
N ARG A 229 -7.84 5.39 -7.44
CA ARG A 229 -6.44 5.49 -7.01
C ARG A 229 -5.69 4.23 -7.37
N TYR A 230 -4.38 4.32 -7.31
CA TYR A 230 -3.52 3.15 -7.42
C TYR A 230 -2.25 3.36 -6.61
N THR A 231 -1.57 2.27 -6.26
CA THR A 231 -0.33 2.31 -5.49
C THR A 231 0.77 1.50 -6.16
N SER A 232 2.02 1.75 -5.80
CA SER A 232 3.18 0.99 -6.30
C SER A 232 3.37 1.01 -7.83
N PRO A 233 3.24 2.15 -8.54
CA PRO A 233 3.69 2.21 -9.92
C PRO A 233 5.23 2.25 -9.97
N HIS A 234 5.80 1.82 -11.09
CA HIS A 234 7.23 1.90 -11.33
C HIS A 234 7.55 3.04 -12.34
N PRO A 235 8.56 3.89 -12.11
CA PRO A 235 8.85 5.02 -13.01
C PRO A 235 9.11 4.63 -14.47
N LYS A 236 9.79 3.51 -14.73
CA LYS A 236 10.00 2.95 -16.08
C LYS A 236 8.70 2.73 -16.88
N ASP A 237 7.59 2.45 -16.19
CA ASP A 237 6.30 2.11 -16.78
C ASP A 237 5.30 3.28 -16.66
N MET A 238 5.73 4.43 -16.13
CA MET A 238 4.94 5.67 -16.13
C MET A 238 5.02 6.30 -17.52
N ARG A 239 4.15 5.82 -18.40
CA ARG A 239 4.02 6.27 -19.78
C ARG A 239 3.10 7.48 -19.87
N GLU A 240 3.18 8.19 -21.00
CA GLU A 240 2.41 9.43 -21.21
C GLU A 240 0.89 9.19 -21.22
N ASP A 241 0.42 8.04 -21.72
CA ASP A 241 -0.99 7.65 -21.69
C ASP A 241 -1.53 7.56 -20.26
N VAL A 242 -0.76 6.97 -19.33
CA VAL A 242 -1.11 6.92 -17.90
C VAL A 242 -1.09 8.32 -17.27
N ILE A 243 -0.16 9.18 -17.67
CA ILE A 243 -0.08 10.57 -17.16
C ILE A 243 -1.28 11.38 -17.65
N ARG A 244 -1.61 11.32 -18.94
CA ARG A 244 -2.77 12.02 -19.52
C ARG A 244 -4.09 11.53 -18.91
N ALA A 245 -4.19 10.25 -18.56
CA ALA A 245 -5.38 9.74 -17.89
C ALA A 245 -5.73 10.53 -16.61
N HIS A 246 -4.76 11.09 -15.88
CA HIS A 246 -5.02 11.91 -14.68
C HIS A 246 -5.67 13.26 -14.98
N SER A 247 -5.50 13.81 -16.17
CA SER A 247 -6.17 15.05 -16.58
C SER A 247 -7.45 14.80 -17.38
N GLU A 248 -7.63 13.60 -17.91
CA GLU A 248 -8.75 13.25 -18.81
C GLU A 248 -9.88 12.49 -18.11
N LEU A 249 -9.57 11.67 -17.11
CA LEU A 249 -10.54 10.84 -16.40
C LEU A 249 -11.01 11.54 -15.12
N SER A 250 -12.31 11.78 -14.97
CA SER A 250 -12.84 12.55 -13.85
C SER A 250 -12.66 11.85 -12.51
N SER A 251 -12.77 10.53 -12.49
CA SER A 251 -12.64 9.76 -11.27
C SER A 251 -11.17 9.53 -10.89
N LEU A 252 -10.21 9.63 -11.83
CA LEU A 252 -8.80 9.45 -11.50
C LEU A 252 -8.23 10.64 -10.73
N CYS A 253 -7.84 10.39 -9.48
CA CYS A 253 -7.39 11.43 -8.56
C CYS A 253 -5.98 11.95 -8.89
N GLU A 254 -5.74 13.27 -8.71
CA GLU A 254 -4.49 13.99 -9.02
C GLU A 254 -3.37 13.72 -8.00
N HIS A 255 -3.08 12.44 -7.76
CA HIS A 255 -2.05 11.93 -6.87
C HIS A 255 -1.27 10.82 -7.55
N ILE A 256 0.04 11.03 -7.70
CA ILE A 256 0.95 10.03 -8.24
C ILE A 256 2.04 9.75 -7.20
N HIS A 257 2.09 8.50 -6.74
CA HIS A 257 3.23 8.00 -6.01
C HIS A 257 4.27 7.46 -6.99
N LEU A 258 5.44 8.09 -7.14
CA LEU A 258 6.46 7.75 -8.14
C LEU A 258 7.79 7.38 -7.45
N PRO A 259 8.00 6.10 -7.08
CA PRO A 259 9.14 5.68 -6.26
C PRO A 259 10.50 5.93 -6.92
N LEU A 260 11.27 6.89 -6.41
CA LEU A 260 12.60 7.27 -6.91
C LEU A 260 13.67 6.24 -6.50
N GLN A 261 13.65 5.87 -5.22
CA GLN A 261 14.67 5.13 -4.46
C GLN A 261 15.96 5.91 -4.17
N SER A 262 16.62 6.47 -5.17
CA SER A 262 17.82 7.31 -5.00
C SER A 262 17.89 8.37 -6.10
N GLY A 263 18.43 9.55 -5.80
CA GLY A 263 18.66 10.59 -6.80
C GLY A 263 20.00 10.47 -7.53
N SER A 264 20.84 9.50 -7.19
CA SER A 264 22.08 9.21 -7.92
C SER A 264 21.87 8.12 -8.98
N SER A 265 22.21 8.42 -10.22
CA SER A 265 22.22 7.44 -11.32
C SER A 265 23.17 6.27 -11.06
N SER A 266 24.25 6.50 -10.30
CA SER A 266 25.22 5.47 -9.93
C SER A 266 24.59 4.45 -8.96
N VAL A 267 23.89 4.95 -7.94
CA VAL A 267 23.17 4.13 -6.95
C VAL A 267 21.98 3.42 -7.62
N LEU A 268 21.20 4.13 -8.43
CA LEU A 268 20.08 3.55 -9.19
C LEU A 268 20.52 2.36 -10.06
N LYS A 269 21.70 2.45 -10.69
CA LYS A 269 22.28 1.33 -11.46
C LYS A 269 22.61 0.14 -10.55
N ARG A 270 23.22 0.37 -9.37
CA ARG A 270 23.49 -0.70 -8.38
C ARG A 270 22.20 -1.32 -7.81
N MET A 271 21.15 -0.51 -7.69
CA MET A 271 19.78 -0.92 -7.36
C MET A 271 19.09 -1.71 -8.49
N ARG A 272 19.74 -1.86 -9.66
CA ARG A 272 19.18 -2.42 -10.89
C ARG A 272 17.90 -1.71 -11.37
N ARG A 273 17.82 -0.39 -11.18
CA ARG A 273 16.79 0.44 -11.81
C ARG A 273 17.14 0.66 -13.28
N THR A 274 16.12 0.66 -14.14
CA THR A 274 16.27 0.83 -15.59
C THR A 274 16.13 2.28 -16.05
N TYR A 275 16.26 3.23 -15.14
CA TYR A 275 16.15 4.66 -15.38
C TYR A 275 17.27 5.40 -14.63
N THR A 276 17.65 6.56 -15.15
CA THR A 276 18.61 7.48 -14.54
C THR A 276 17.88 8.61 -13.82
N ARG A 277 18.64 9.44 -13.10
CA ARG A 277 18.17 10.69 -12.50
C ARG A 277 17.46 11.58 -13.52
N GLU A 278 18.06 11.78 -14.68
CA GLU A 278 17.57 12.67 -15.74
C GLU A 278 16.24 12.16 -16.29
N ARG A 279 16.18 10.87 -16.64
CA ARG A 279 14.94 10.25 -17.13
C ARG A 279 13.81 10.29 -16.09
N TYR A 280 14.14 10.23 -14.80
CA TYR A 280 13.16 10.41 -13.74
C TYR A 280 12.62 11.86 -13.71
N LEU A 281 13.52 12.85 -13.79
CA LEU A 281 13.15 14.27 -13.85
C LEU A 281 12.31 14.60 -15.09
N ASP A 282 12.62 14.01 -16.25
CA ASP A 282 11.80 14.16 -17.46
C ASP A 282 10.37 13.67 -17.24
N ARG A 283 10.19 12.57 -16.49
CA ARG A 283 8.86 12.06 -16.13
C ARG A 283 8.14 12.96 -15.16
N VAL A 284 8.84 13.53 -14.18
CA VAL A 284 8.26 14.53 -13.27
C VAL A 284 7.82 15.77 -14.04
N ALA A 285 8.62 16.24 -14.99
CA ALA A 285 8.29 17.38 -15.84
C ALA A 285 7.02 17.10 -16.66
N LEU A 286 6.95 15.94 -17.32
CA LEU A 286 5.78 15.52 -18.09
C LEU A 286 4.51 15.40 -17.24
N ILE A 287 4.62 14.90 -16.00
CA ILE A 287 3.49 14.89 -15.06
C ILE A 287 3.01 16.30 -14.75
N ARG A 288 3.92 17.23 -14.48
CA ARG A 288 3.57 18.62 -14.16
C ARG A 288 3.04 19.40 -15.35
N GLU A 289 3.42 19.03 -16.56
CA GLU A 289 2.89 19.63 -17.78
C GLU A 289 1.41 19.26 -17.97
N HIS A 290 1.08 17.97 -17.87
CA HIS A 290 -0.29 17.47 -18.05
C HIS A 290 -1.19 17.66 -16.83
N VAL A 291 -0.61 17.63 -15.62
CA VAL A 291 -1.33 17.73 -14.34
C VAL A 291 -0.58 18.71 -13.41
N PRO A 292 -0.66 20.03 -13.64
CA PRO A 292 0.13 21.03 -12.92
C PRO A 292 0.02 20.99 -11.39
N ASP A 293 -1.16 20.67 -10.86
CA ASP A 293 -1.42 20.62 -9.42
C ASP A 293 -1.17 19.23 -8.78
N CYS A 294 -0.69 18.25 -9.56
CA CYS A 294 -0.52 16.86 -9.12
C CYS A 294 0.28 16.77 -7.81
N ALA A 295 -0.26 16.02 -6.86
CA ALA A 295 0.44 15.67 -5.64
C ALA A 295 1.42 14.53 -5.93
N LEU A 296 2.71 14.81 -5.80
CA LEU A 296 3.76 13.82 -6.03
C LEU A 296 4.28 13.27 -4.71
N SER A 297 4.26 11.96 -4.57
CA SER A 297 4.92 11.27 -3.45
C SER A 297 5.93 10.25 -3.94
N THR A 298 6.85 9.82 -3.09
CA THR A 298 7.94 8.91 -3.50
C THR A 298 8.42 8.02 -2.37
N ASP A 299 9.24 7.04 -2.70
CA ASP A 299 10.03 6.23 -1.77
C ASP A 299 11.51 6.53 -1.99
N ILE A 300 12.28 6.70 -0.91
CA ILE A 300 13.72 6.93 -0.97
C ILE A 300 14.42 6.03 0.06
N ILE A 301 15.49 5.35 -0.37
CA ILE A 301 16.33 4.48 0.45
C ILE A 301 17.69 5.15 0.64
N ALA A 302 18.02 5.55 1.87
CA ALA A 302 19.30 6.14 2.23
C ALA A 302 20.31 5.08 2.71
N GLY A 303 21.56 5.22 2.29
CA GLY A 303 22.70 4.37 2.64
C GLY A 303 22.63 2.98 2.00
N PHE A 304 22.20 2.92 0.74
CA PHE A 304 22.34 1.71 -0.08
C PHE A 304 23.83 1.28 -0.15
N PRO A 305 24.16 -0.01 -0.29
CA PRO A 305 25.55 -0.45 -0.33
C PRO A 305 26.37 0.26 -1.43
N GLY A 306 27.50 0.83 -1.02
CA GLY A 306 28.37 1.64 -1.86
C GLY A 306 27.88 3.06 -2.13
N GLU A 307 26.85 3.57 -1.44
CA GLU A 307 26.40 4.98 -1.58
C GLU A 307 27.40 5.94 -0.92
N SER A 308 28.07 6.76 -1.74
CA SER A 308 28.97 7.83 -1.28
C SER A 308 28.21 9.04 -0.74
N GLU A 309 28.92 10.01 -0.18
CA GLU A 309 28.28 11.27 0.24
C GLU A 309 27.81 12.10 -0.96
N GLU A 310 28.58 12.14 -2.04
CA GLU A 310 28.20 12.80 -3.30
C GLU A 310 26.93 12.17 -3.92
N ASP A 311 26.80 10.85 -3.88
CA ASP A 311 25.59 10.14 -4.31
C ASP A 311 24.37 10.56 -3.47
N PHE A 312 24.57 10.77 -2.17
CA PHE A 312 23.51 11.19 -1.27
C PHE A 312 23.15 12.67 -1.46
N GLU A 313 24.11 13.57 -1.71
CA GLU A 313 23.81 14.96 -2.05
C GLU A 313 22.99 15.08 -3.32
N GLN A 314 23.28 14.29 -4.34
CA GLN A 314 22.42 14.20 -5.52
C GLN A 314 20.98 13.82 -5.12
N THR A 315 20.80 12.92 -4.16
CA THR A 315 19.46 12.56 -3.67
C THR A 315 18.73 13.74 -3.03
N LEU A 316 19.43 14.55 -2.21
CA LEU A 316 18.87 15.76 -1.62
C LEU A 316 18.53 16.82 -2.66
N GLU A 317 19.44 17.08 -3.62
CA GLU A 317 19.22 18.03 -4.71
C GLU A 317 17.99 17.67 -5.55
N LEU A 318 17.81 16.39 -5.89
CA LEU A 318 16.62 15.96 -6.64
C LEU A 318 15.36 16.11 -5.81
N ALA A 319 15.39 15.75 -4.52
CA ALA A 319 14.25 15.94 -3.63
C ALA A 319 13.84 17.42 -3.54
N GLU A 320 14.82 18.33 -3.50
CA GLU A 320 14.61 19.78 -3.52
C GLU A 320 13.97 20.24 -4.84
N GLN A 321 14.59 19.85 -5.97
CA GLN A 321 14.16 20.22 -7.32
C GLN A 321 12.74 19.72 -7.61
N VAL A 322 12.44 18.46 -7.28
CA VAL A 322 11.10 17.91 -7.46
C VAL A 322 10.14 18.58 -6.50
N GLY A 323 10.46 18.73 -5.22
CA GLY A 323 9.54 19.31 -4.24
C GLY A 323 8.31 18.42 -4.07
N TYR A 324 8.51 17.25 -3.44
CA TYR A 324 7.45 16.27 -3.20
C TYR A 324 6.42 16.76 -2.18
N ASP A 325 5.18 16.32 -2.35
CA ASP A 325 4.08 16.46 -1.40
C ASP A 325 4.21 15.52 -0.20
N GLY A 326 5.11 14.54 -0.27
CA GLY A 326 5.47 13.63 0.81
C GLY A 326 6.38 12.52 0.31
N ALA A 327 7.12 11.87 1.20
CA ALA A 327 7.93 10.70 0.84
C ALA A 327 7.96 9.69 1.98
N PHE A 328 8.07 8.42 1.63
CA PHE A 328 8.50 7.38 2.57
C PHE A 328 10.02 7.25 2.48
N THR A 329 10.69 7.58 3.57
CA THR A 329 12.15 7.52 3.67
C THR A 329 12.57 6.33 4.52
N PHE A 330 13.52 5.55 4.02
CA PHE A 330 13.98 4.32 4.66
C PHE A 330 15.50 4.28 4.73
N ALA A 331 16.05 3.83 5.86
CA ALA A 331 17.43 3.39 5.89
C ALA A 331 17.50 2.06 5.14
N TYR A 332 18.53 1.87 4.32
CA TYR A 332 18.75 0.57 3.70
C TYR A 332 18.92 -0.50 4.77
N SER A 333 18.09 -1.52 4.66
CA SER A 333 18.04 -2.68 5.55
C SER A 333 18.23 -3.94 4.70
N PRO A 334 19.29 -4.75 4.95
CA PRO A 334 19.55 -5.94 4.17
C PRO A 334 18.43 -6.97 4.35
N ARG A 335 17.94 -7.51 3.24
CA ARG A 335 16.90 -8.54 3.24
C ARG A 335 17.50 -9.88 2.81
N ARG A 336 17.23 -10.93 3.61
CA ARG A 336 17.67 -12.29 3.30
C ARG A 336 17.23 -12.66 1.88
N GLY A 337 18.16 -13.18 1.08
CA GLY A 337 17.89 -13.61 -0.30
C GLY A 337 17.91 -12.50 -1.35
N THR A 338 18.23 -11.26 -0.97
CA THR A 338 18.45 -10.16 -1.95
C THR A 338 19.93 -10.00 -2.26
N GLU A 339 20.25 -9.61 -3.49
CA GLU A 339 21.64 -9.37 -3.93
C GLU A 339 22.29 -8.23 -3.14
N ALA A 340 21.55 -7.16 -2.86
CA ALA A 340 22.06 -6.02 -2.10
C ALA A 340 22.49 -6.42 -0.68
N ALA A 341 21.90 -7.48 -0.10
CA ALA A 341 22.27 -7.97 1.22
C ALA A 341 23.66 -8.63 1.25
N THR A 342 24.17 -9.10 0.11
CA THR A 342 25.49 -9.74 -0.01
C THR A 342 26.59 -8.80 -0.50
N LEU A 343 26.27 -7.53 -0.80
CA LEU A 343 27.27 -6.54 -1.21
C LEU A 343 28.17 -6.18 -0.02
N ALA A 344 29.49 -6.11 -0.25
CA ALA A 344 30.48 -5.86 0.80
C ALA A 344 30.44 -4.44 1.36
N ASP A 345 30.15 -3.44 0.51
CA ASP A 345 30.25 -2.02 0.84
C ASP A 345 29.03 -1.49 1.61
N GLN A 346 28.67 -2.15 2.72
CA GLN A 346 27.55 -1.73 3.56
C GLN A 346 27.85 -0.39 4.25
N VAL A 347 26.92 0.55 4.17
CA VAL A 347 27.04 1.85 4.84
C VAL A 347 26.76 1.69 6.35
N PRO A 348 27.58 2.26 7.25
CA PRO A 348 27.34 2.21 8.70
C PRO A 348 25.99 2.76 9.11
N HIS A 349 25.38 2.18 10.15
CA HIS A 349 24.04 2.59 10.62
C HIS A 349 23.98 4.07 11.03
N SER A 350 25.01 4.58 11.72
CA SER A 350 25.08 6.00 12.12
C SER A 350 25.02 6.95 10.92
N VAL A 351 25.69 6.60 9.82
CA VAL A 351 25.66 7.38 8.57
C VAL A 351 24.27 7.32 7.93
N LYS A 352 23.63 6.13 7.90
CA LYS A 352 22.24 5.99 7.41
C LYS A 352 21.26 6.88 8.18
N VAL A 353 21.39 6.94 9.50
CA VAL A 353 20.54 7.78 10.37
C VAL A 353 20.77 9.26 10.07
N ALA A 354 22.02 9.72 10.04
CA ALA A 354 22.33 11.12 9.74
C ALA A 354 21.82 11.55 8.35
N ARG A 355 21.95 10.68 7.33
CA ARG A 355 21.39 10.90 6.00
C ARG A 355 19.87 10.99 6.04
N LEU A 356 19.20 10.07 6.74
CA LEU A 356 17.75 10.10 6.87
C LEU A 356 17.25 11.40 7.51
N GLU A 357 17.89 11.89 8.55
CA GLU A 357 17.51 13.14 9.22
C GLU A 357 17.54 14.32 8.23
N ARG A 358 18.64 14.47 7.49
CA ARG A 358 18.80 15.50 6.45
C ARG A 358 17.75 15.38 5.34
N LEU A 359 17.47 14.15 4.90
CA LEU A 359 16.46 13.90 3.88
C LEU A 359 15.04 14.22 4.37
N VAL A 360 14.72 13.84 5.60
CA VAL A 360 13.41 14.12 6.22
C VAL A 360 13.19 15.62 6.34
N GLU A 361 14.22 16.39 6.70
CA GLU A 361 14.14 17.86 6.77
C GLU A 361 13.76 18.47 5.40
N VAL A 362 14.48 18.08 4.33
CA VAL A 362 14.19 18.53 2.96
C VAL A 362 12.77 18.15 2.55
N ILE A 363 12.36 16.89 2.74
CA ILE A 363 11.03 16.43 2.37
C ILE A 363 9.94 17.16 3.15
N GLN A 364 10.08 17.35 4.46
CA GLN A 364 9.06 18.01 5.27
C GLN A 364 8.94 19.50 4.92
N ARG A 365 10.05 20.19 4.69
CA ARG A 365 10.05 21.58 4.23
C ARG A 365 9.30 21.71 2.91
N ARG A 366 9.69 20.94 1.89
CA ARG A 366 9.07 20.99 0.56
C ARG A 366 7.61 20.54 0.59
N ALA A 367 7.27 19.51 1.36
CA ALA A 367 5.90 19.06 1.51
C ALA A 367 5.00 20.11 2.15
N ARG A 368 5.52 20.90 3.11
CA ARG A 368 4.80 22.05 3.68
C ARG A 368 4.59 23.14 2.64
N GLU A 369 5.65 23.59 1.98
CA GLU A 369 5.55 24.63 0.92
C GLU A 369 4.54 24.23 -0.17
N ARG A 370 4.57 22.96 -0.58
CA ARG A 370 3.58 22.40 -1.51
C ARG A 370 2.19 22.43 -0.90
N ALA A 371 2.00 22.06 0.37
CA ALA A 371 0.68 22.05 1.00
C ALA A 371 0.07 23.45 1.17
N GLU A 372 0.89 24.49 1.36
CA GLU A 372 0.42 25.89 1.46
C GLU A 372 -0.35 26.35 0.21
N ARG A 373 -0.08 25.75 -0.97
CA ARG A 373 -0.83 26.05 -2.21
C ARG A 373 -2.32 25.74 -2.13
N PHE A 374 -2.74 24.97 -1.13
CA PHE A 374 -4.15 24.64 -0.90
C PHE A 374 -4.83 25.62 0.04
N VAL A 375 -4.10 26.38 0.85
CA VAL A 375 -4.69 27.34 1.79
C VAL A 375 -5.43 28.43 1.02
N GLY A 376 -6.66 28.73 1.44
CA GLY A 376 -7.59 29.64 0.76
C GLY A 376 -8.34 29.02 -0.42
N ARG A 377 -8.11 27.75 -0.75
CA ARG A 377 -8.87 27.03 -1.79
C ARG A 377 -9.95 26.15 -1.15
N THR A 378 -11.01 25.91 -1.90
CA THR A 378 -12.00 24.87 -1.60
C THR A 378 -11.59 23.57 -2.27
N LEU A 379 -11.52 22.49 -1.51
CA LEU A 379 -11.20 21.16 -2.01
C LEU A 379 -12.34 20.19 -1.73
N GLU A 380 -12.58 19.27 -2.67
CA GLU A 380 -13.43 18.12 -2.46
C GLU A 380 -12.75 17.11 -1.52
N VAL A 381 -13.45 16.71 -0.47
CA VAL A 381 -12.97 15.81 0.58
C VAL A 381 -13.94 14.65 0.75
N LEU A 382 -13.43 13.41 0.63
CA LEU A 382 -14.17 12.20 1.00
C LEU A 382 -14.08 12.04 2.52
N VAL A 383 -15.22 12.11 3.20
CA VAL A 383 -15.31 12.01 4.65
C VAL A 383 -15.01 10.59 5.10
N GLU A 384 -14.08 10.43 6.04
CA GLU A 384 -13.72 9.14 6.61
C GLU A 384 -14.35 8.88 7.99
N GLY A 385 -14.78 9.94 8.68
CA GLY A 385 -15.34 9.89 10.03
C GLY A 385 -14.67 10.89 10.98
N PRO A 386 -14.76 10.68 12.30
CA PRO A 386 -14.15 11.57 13.29
C PRO A 386 -12.61 11.62 13.18
N SER A 387 -12.03 12.77 13.49
CA SER A 387 -10.58 12.91 13.56
C SER A 387 -10.00 12.12 14.73
N ARG A 388 -8.82 11.53 14.51
CA ARG A 388 -8.12 10.69 15.49
C ARG A 388 -7.63 11.47 16.70
N THR A 389 -7.33 12.76 16.53
CA THR A 389 -6.77 13.62 17.56
C THR A 389 -7.82 14.48 18.24
N ASP A 390 -8.96 14.71 17.57
CA ASP A 390 -10.04 15.56 18.05
C ASP A 390 -11.37 15.06 17.47
N PRO A 391 -12.14 14.27 18.25
CA PRO A 391 -13.42 13.71 17.80
C PRO A 391 -14.48 14.74 17.44
N SER A 392 -14.32 16.02 17.83
CA SER A 392 -15.24 17.10 17.46
C SER A 392 -15.10 17.54 16.00
N ARG A 393 -14.01 17.15 15.34
CA ARG A 393 -13.73 17.43 13.93
C ARG A 393 -13.89 16.18 13.09
N LEU A 394 -14.26 16.37 11.83
CA LEU A 394 -14.24 15.33 10.82
C LEU A 394 -12.84 15.20 10.23
N ARG A 395 -12.55 14.01 9.73
CA ARG A 395 -11.35 13.67 8.98
C ARG A 395 -11.78 13.09 7.64
N GLY A 396 -11.10 13.52 6.59
CA GLY A 396 -11.31 13.02 5.25
C GLY A 396 -10.04 13.07 4.40
N ARG A 397 -10.17 12.69 3.13
CA ARG A 397 -9.07 12.80 2.16
C ARG A 397 -9.49 13.59 0.93
N SER A 398 -8.61 14.47 0.47
CA SER A 398 -8.78 15.16 -0.81
C SER A 398 -8.41 14.26 -2.00
N ARG A 399 -8.72 14.70 -3.21
CA ARG A 399 -8.28 14.03 -4.45
C ARG A 399 -6.74 13.89 -4.52
N HIS A 400 -6.00 14.89 -4.03
CA HIS A 400 -4.54 14.87 -3.86
C HIS A 400 -4.00 13.92 -2.77
N ASN A 401 -4.87 13.08 -2.18
CA ASN A 401 -4.55 12.15 -1.08
C ASN A 401 -3.99 12.85 0.19
N LYS A 402 -4.30 14.13 0.37
CA LYS A 402 -3.99 14.86 1.60
C LYS A 402 -5.06 14.58 2.64
N VAL A 403 -4.65 14.29 3.87
CA VAL A 403 -5.56 14.19 5.01
C VAL A 403 -6.05 15.59 5.36
N VAL A 404 -7.36 15.76 5.46
CA VAL A 404 -8.01 17.02 5.82
C VAL A 404 -8.77 16.82 7.12
N ASN A 405 -8.46 17.62 8.14
CA ASN A 405 -9.21 17.68 9.39
C ASN A 405 -10.05 18.96 9.40
N PHE A 406 -11.37 18.83 9.47
CA PHE A 406 -12.27 19.97 9.25
C PHE A 406 -13.51 19.92 10.14
N THR A 407 -14.13 21.07 10.37
CA THR A 407 -15.44 21.17 11.01
C THR A 407 -16.53 21.05 9.96
N GLY A 408 -17.57 20.25 10.20
CA GLY A 408 -18.62 20.02 9.23
C GLY A 408 -19.68 19.04 9.75
N LEU A 409 -20.66 18.73 8.91
CA LEU A 409 -21.76 17.80 9.19
C LEU A 409 -21.77 16.63 8.18
N GLY A 410 -20.74 16.47 7.36
CA GLY A 410 -20.64 15.39 6.38
C GLY A 410 -20.62 14.00 7.03
N ALA A 411 -21.30 13.03 6.42
CA ALA A 411 -21.31 11.64 6.87
C ALA A 411 -20.15 10.84 6.23
N PRO A 412 -19.62 9.78 6.88
CA PRO A 412 -18.63 8.90 6.25
C PRO A 412 -19.09 8.41 4.87
N GLY A 413 -18.21 8.53 3.87
CA GLY A 413 -18.52 8.21 2.47
C GLY A 413 -19.12 9.37 1.65
N GLU A 414 -19.46 10.49 2.28
CA GLU A 414 -19.89 11.70 1.57
C GLU A 414 -18.69 12.44 0.97
N LEU A 415 -18.89 13.05 -0.20
CA LEU A 415 -17.95 14.01 -0.78
C LEU A 415 -18.43 15.42 -0.42
N VAL A 416 -17.61 16.15 0.33
CA VAL A 416 -17.95 17.50 0.80
C VAL A 416 -16.91 18.51 0.32
N GLN A 417 -17.34 19.75 0.15
CA GLN A 417 -16.47 20.87 -0.22
C GLN A 417 -15.92 21.53 1.04
N VAL A 418 -14.60 21.57 1.20
CA VAL A 418 -13.92 22.09 2.40
C VAL A 418 -13.02 23.24 2.02
N GLU A 419 -13.25 24.42 2.61
CA GLU A 419 -12.35 25.55 2.52
C GLU A 419 -11.13 25.31 3.43
N ILE A 420 -9.95 25.26 2.82
CA ILE A 420 -8.70 24.97 3.54
C ILE A 420 -8.17 26.25 4.18
N THR A 421 -8.02 26.24 5.49
CA THR A 421 -7.57 27.39 6.30
C THR A 421 -6.14 27.27 6.80
N GLY A 422 -5.54 26.08 6.71
CA GLY A 422 -4.17 25.87 7.17
C GLY A 422 -3.58 24.56 6.70
N ALA A 423 -2.25 24.53 6.61
CA ALA A 423 -1.49 23.39 6.15
C ALA A 423 -0.33 23.06 7.09
N THR A 424 -0.02 21.77 7.15
CA THR A 424 1.24 21.24 7.68
C THR A 424 1.93 20.45 6.58
N SER A 425 3.10 19.87 6.83
CA SER A 425 3.77 18.98 5.87
C SER A 425 2.96 17.71 5.55
N GLN A 426 2.00 17.32 6.40
CA GLN A 426 1.29 16.04 6.29
C GLN A 426 -0.24 16.16 6.18
N THR A 427 -0.81 17.21 6.76
CA THR A 427 -2.26 17.37 6.89
C THR A 427 -2.70 18.79 6.56
N LEU A 428 -3.94 18.91 6.09
CA LEU A 428 -4.64 20.18 5.91
C LEU A 428 -5.70 20.34 7.00
N THR A 429 -6.09 21.58 7.24
CA THR A 429 -7.20 21.93 8.12
C THR A 429 -8.15 22.89 7.43
N GLY A 430 -9.44 22.81 7.77
CA GLY A 430 -10.44 23.66 7.14
C GLY A 430 -11.81 23.60 7.81
N HIS A 431 -12.81 24.07 7.08
CA HIS A 431 -14.21 23.98 7.45
C HIS A 431 -15.06 23.67 6.20
N GLU A 432 -16.12 22.90 6.38
CA GLU A 432 -17.06 22.56 5.32
C GLU A 432 -17.81 23.81 4.86
N SER A 433 -17.91 23.99 3.53
CA SER A 433 -18.60 25.12 2.93
C SER A 433 -20.12 24.91 2.96
N MET A 434 -20.80 25.59 3.89
CA MET A 434 -22.26 25.50 4.05
C MET A 434 -23.03 26.04 2.83
N LEU A 435 -22.44 26.97 2.06
CA LEU A 435 -23.05 27.53 0.85
C LEU A 435 -23.15 26.49 -0.28
N MET A 436 -22.18 25.58 -0.38
CA MET A 436 -22.16 24.57 -1.44
C MET A 436 -22.99 23.33 -1.11
N ARG A 437 -23.23 23.05 0.18
CA ARG A 437 -24.10 21.95 0.61
C ARG A 437 -25.58 22.17 0.28
N ALA A 438 -26.02 23.42 0.15
CA ALA A 438 -27.40 23.75 -0.20
C ALA A 438 -27.72 23.60 -1.70
N GLY A 439 -26.71 23.34 -2.54
CA GLY A 439 -26.83 23.26 -4.00
C GLY A 439 -26.60 21.87 -4.61
N THR A 440 -26.31 20.87 -3.78
CA THR A 440 -26.18 19.43 -4.11
C THR A 440 -27.33 18.67 -3.49
#